data_AF-A0AB36JDZ1-F1
#
_entry.id   AF-A0AB36JDZ1-F1
#
_cell.length_a   1.000
_cell.length_b   1.000
_cell.length_c   1.000
_cell.angle_alpha   90.00
_cell.angle_beta   90.00
_cell.angle_gamma   90.00
#
_symmetry.space_group_name_H-M   'P 1'
#
loop_
_entity.id
_entity.type
_entity.pdbx_description
1 polymer ?
#
loop_
_entity_poly.entity_id
_entity_poly.type
_entity_poly.pdbx_seq_one_letter_code
_entity_poly.pdbx_strand_id
1 'polypeptide(L)'
;MNCAIVKEWMPHYIDGLLSPEMELSIRLHIESCPDCAEWLEEAKAMSELWSEMDADREQLQAQMDFPDLAADVMTHIEQLETGRRSRATKATNARRRSAPKTSWIHYGVAACLSLLLLQFGVFENLAYGITEINGHMSNSVTQWFGGFGR
;
A
#
# COMPACT_ATOMS: atom_id res chain seq x y z
N MET A 1 -23.69 20.99 36.28
CA MET A 1 -22.92 20.84 35.02
C MET A 1 -22.35 22.20 34.62
N ASN A 2 -21.26 22.24 33.85
CA ASN A 2 -20.68 23.50 33.36
C ASN A 2 -21.23 23.83 31.97
N CYS A 3 -21.44 25.12 31.67
CA CYS A 3 -21.91 25.62 30.38
C CYS A 3 -21.07 25.13 29.19
N ALA A 4 -19.74 24.98 29.35
CA ALA A 4 -18.86 24.49 28.29
C ALA A 4 -19.24 23.07 27.83
N ILE A 5 -19.54 22.19 28.79
CA ILE A 5 -19.98 20.82 28.52
C ILE A 5 -21.35 20.85 27.85
N VAL A 6 -22.28 21.68 28.35
CA VAL A 6 -23.63 21.80 27.75
C VAL A 6 -23.55 22.26 26.30
N LYS A 7 -22.70 23.24 25.98
CA LYS A 7 -22.51 23.73 24.62
C LYS A 7 -21.88 22.69 23.70
N GLU A 8 -20.92 21.89 24.20
CA GLU A 8 -20.31 20.79 23.44
C GLU A 8 -21.33 19.72 23.07
N TRP A 9 -22.22 19.36 24.00
CA TRP A 9 -23.24 18.33 23.79
C TRP A 9 -24.55 18.86 23.19
N MET A 10 -24.67 20.17 22.96
CA MET A 10 -25.89 20.81 22.46
C MET A 10 -26.37 20.24 21.12
N PRO A 11 -25.49 19.97 20.11
CA PRO A 11 -25.95 19.39 18.85
C PRO A 11 -26.60 18.02 19.05
N HIS A 12 -25.96 17.16 19.85
CA HIS A 12 -26.48 15.83 20.17
C HIS A 12 -27.78 15.88 20.99
N TYR A 13 -27.94 16.91 21.82
CA TYR A 13 -29.19 17.16 22.54
C TYR A 13 -30.33 17.53 21.59
N ILE A 14 -30.08 18.40 20.60
CA ILE A 14 -31.06 18.79 19.58
C ILE A 14 -31.47 17.58 18.73
N ASP A 15 -30.51 16.73 18.35
CA ASP A 15 -30.76 15.53 17.55
C ASP A 15 -31.37 14.36 18.35
N GLY A 16 -31.53 14.49 19.67
CA GLY A 16 -32.07 13.43 20.54
C GLY A 16 -31.16 12.20 20.66
N LEU A 17 -29.85 12.35 20.46
CA LEU A 17 -28.87 11.26 20.43
C LEU A 17 -28.21 10.97 21.79
N LEU A 18 -28.65 11.67 22.85
CA LEU A 18 -28.08 11.54 24.18
C LEU A 18 -28.71 10.39 24.98
N SER A 19 -27.97 9.89 25.97
CA SER A 19 -28.55 9.01 26.97
C SER A 19 -29.56 9.77 27.84
N PRO A 20 -30.59 9.10 28.39
CA PRO A 20 -31.64 9.77 29.18
C PRO A 20 -31.11 10.54 30.41
N GLU A 21 -30.04 10.03 31.04
CA GLU A 21 -29.40 10.68 32.18
C GLU A 21 -28.70 11.99 31.77
N MET A 22 -28.05 11.98 30.60
CA MET A 22 -27.35 13.14 30.05
C MET A 22 -28.35 14.20 29.58
N GLU A 23 -29.40 13.77 28.89
CA GLU A 23 -30.50 14.64 28.45
C GLU A 23 -31.16 15.35 29.64
N LEU A 24 -31.46 14.62 30.72
CA LEU A 24 -32.00 15.20 31.96
C LEU A 24 -31.04 16.24 32.56
N SER A 25 -29.74 15.92 32.62
CA SER A 25 -28.74 16.83 33.18
C SER A 25 -28.61 18.12 32.37
N ILE A 26 -28.64 18.04 31.04
CA ILE A 26 -28.61 19.19 30.14
C ILE A 26 -29.88 20.02 30.30
N ARG A 27 -31.05 19.37 30.28
CA ARG A 27 -32.35 20.04 30.46
C ARG A 27 -32.41 20.86 31.75
N LEU A 28 -32.04 20.25 32.88
CA LEU A 28 -31.99 20.94 34.18
C LEU A 28 -31.01 22.13 34.17
N HIS A 29 -29.91 22.04 33.43
CA HIS A 29 -28.96 23.13 33.31
C HIS A 29 -29.53 24.28 32.47
N ILE A 30 -30.18 23.97 31.34
CA ILE A 30 -30.81 24.97 30.47
C ILE A 30 -31.94 25.70 31.21
N GLU A 31 -32.75 24.98 32.01
CA GLU A 31 -33.80 25.58 32.84
C GLU A 31 -33.26 26.55 33.91
N SER A 32 -31.99 26.40 34.32
CA SER A 32 -31.36 27.20 35.37
C SER A 32 -30.32 28.21 34.88
N CYS A 33 -29.94 28.17 33.60
CA CYS A 33 -28.90 29.02 33.01
C CYS A 33 -29.43 29.73 31.75
N PRO A 34 -29.66 31.06 31.80
CA PRO A 34 -30.22 31.81 30.68
C PRO A 34 -29.31 31.77 29.44
N ASP A 35 -27.99 31.87 29.62
CA ASP A 35 -27.02 31.84 28.51
C ASP A 35 -27.08 30.52 27.72
N CYS A 36 -27.33 29.40 28.39
CA CYS A 36 -27.46 28.11 27.72
C CYS A 36 -28.84 27.93 27.08
N ALA A 37 -29.87 28.59 27.60
CA ALA A 37 -31.19 28.62 26.97
C ALA A 37 -31.19 29.45 25.69
N GLU A 38 -30.56 30.63 25.70
CA GLU A 38 -30.39 31.46 24.49
C GLU A 38 -29.59 30.71 23.41
N TRP A 39 -28.47 30.07 23.80
CA TRP A 39 -27.67 29.25 22.90
C TRP A 39 -28.45 28.09 22.27
N LEU A 40 -29.35 27.45 23.05
CA LEU A 40 -30.20 26.38 22.51
C LEU A 40 -31.12 26.90 21.41
N GLU A 41 -31.74 28.06 21.61
CA GLU A 41 -32.64 28.65 20.62
C GLU A 41 -31.90 29.11 19.37
N GLU A 42 -30.71 29.71 19.50
CA GLU A 42 -29.84 30.03 18.36
C GLU A 42 -29.45 28.78 17.57
N ALA A 43 -29.04 27.72 18.27
CA ALA A 43 -28.64 26.46 17.65
C ALA A 43 -29.82 25.77 16.93
N LYS A 44 -31.03 25.82 17.50
CA LYS A 44 -32.25 25.32 16.85
C LYS A 44 -32.58 26.12 15.59
N ALA A 45 -32.56 27.46 15.67
CA ALA A 45 -32.84 28.32 14.52
C ALA A 45 -31.85 28.06 13.38
N MET A 46 -30.57 27.85 13.70
CA MET A 46 -29.57 27.42 12.70
C MET A 46 -29.90 26.05 12.11
N SER A 47 -30.26 25.05 12.93
CA SER A 47 -30.60 23.72 12.42
C SER A 47 -31.82 23.73 11.48
N GLU A 48 -32.82 24.57 11.78
CA GLU A 48 -34.02 24.72 10.97
C GLU A 48 -33.70 25.32 9.59
N LEU A 49 -32.92 26.40 9.54
CA LEU A 49 -32.46 27.01 8.28
C LEU A 49 -31.69 26.02 7.39
N TRP A 50 -30.89 25.14 7.99
CA TRP A 50 -30.15 24.12 7.24
C TRP A 50 -31.09 23.03 6.73
N SER A 51 -32.05 22.61 7.55
CA SER A 51 -33.06 21.62 7.14
C SER A 51 -33.93 22.11 5.98
N GLU A 52 -34.31 23.39 5.96
CA GLU A 52 -35.07 23.98 4.85
C GLU A 52 -34.26 23.98 3.55
N MET A 53 -32.98 24.36 3.64
CA MET A 53 -32.08 24.37 2.48
C MET A 53 -31.82 22.96 1.94
N ASP A 54 -31.70 21.96 2.80
CA ASP A 54 -31.54 20.57 2.38
C ASP A 54 -32.83 20.03 1.74
N ALA A 55 -34.01 20.38 2.26
CA ALA A 55 -35.29 20.02 1.63
C ALA A 55 -35.44 20.62 0.23
N ASP A 56 -35.07 21.88 0.04
CA ASP A 56 -35.04 22.53 -1.27
C ASP A 56 -34.08 21.84 -2.24
N ARG A 57 -32.91 21.42 -1.74
CA ARG A 57 -31.92 20.66 -2.53
C ARG A 57 -32.42 19.28 -2.92
N GLU A 58 -33.04 18.55 -2.00
CA GLU A 58 -33.64 17.24 -2.29
C GLU A 58 -34.76 17.37 -3.32
N GLN A 59 -35.60 18.40 -3.21
CA GLN A 59 -36.65 18.67 -4.18
C GLN A 59 -36.09 19.04 -5.56
N LEU A 60 -35.03 19.86 -5.63
CA LEU A 60 -34.30 20.16 -6.86
C LEU A 60 -33.65 18.91 -7.45
N GLN A 61 -33.04 18.07 -6.61
CA GLN A 61 -32.39 16.83 -7.03
C GLN A 61 -33.40 15.79 -7.51
N ALA A 62 -34.58 15.72 -6.91
CA ALA A 62 -35.69 14.88 -7.38
C ALA A 62 -36.27 15.38 -8.72
N GLN A 63 -36.21 16.68 -8.98
CA GLN A 63 -36.60 17.26 -10.28
C GLN A 63 -35.54 17.08 -11.36
N MET A 64 -34.27 16.92 -10.98
CA MET A 64 -33.16 16.69 -11.90
C MET A 64 -32.92 15.20 -12.09
N ASP A 65 -33.43 14.64 -13.18
CA ASP A 65 -33.12 13.29 -13.64
C ASP A 65 -31.65 13.25 -14.13
N PHE A 66 -30.71 13.10 -13.20
CA PHE A 66 -29.30 12.95 -13.54
C PHE A 66 -29.09 11.56 -14.16
N PRO A 67 -28.56 11.48 -15.38
CA PRO A 67 -28.27 10.19 -15.99
C PRO A 67 -27.23 9.43 -15.15
N ASP A 68 -27.49 8.15 -14.86
CA ASP A 68 -26.53 7.29 -14.18
C ASP A 68 -25.34 6.98 -15.08
N LEU A 69 -24.31 7.83 -14.98
CA LEU A 69 -23.05 7.67 -15.70
C LEU A 69 -22.18 6.56 -15.11
N ALA A 70 -22.48 6.07 -13.89
CA ALA A 70 -21.63 5.08 -13.24
C ALA A 70 -21.65 3.76 -14.02
N ALA A 71 -22.82 3.35 -14.51
CA ALA A 71 -22.95 2.15 -15.34
C ALA A 71 -22.07 2.24 -16.60
N ASP A 72 -22.19 3.33 -17.36
CA ASP A 72 -21.43 3.52 -18.60
C ASP A 72 -19.92 3.58 -18.35
N VAL A 73 -19.48 4.36 -17.36
CA VAL A 73 -18.07 4.47 -16.96
C VAL A 73 -17.50 3.12 -16.55
N MET A 74 -18.24 2.33 -15.74
CA MET A 74 -17.79 1.01 -15.31
C MET A 74 -17.65 0.04 -16.48
N THR A 75 -18.58 0.06 -17.44
CA THR A 75 -18.45 -0.76 -18.65
C THR A 75 -17.23 -0.35 -19.48
N HIS A 76 -16.94 0.95 -19.58
CA HIS A 76 -15.78 1.45 -20.31
C HIS A 76 -14.46 1.02 -19.65
N ILE A 77 -14.38 1.05 -18.31
CA ILE A 77 -13.23 0.56 -17.56
C ILE A 77 -12.97 -0.92 -17.85
N GLU A 78 -14.00 -1.76 -17.83
CA GLU A 78 -13.87 -3.19 -18.12
C GLU A 78 -13.34 -3.46 -19.55
N GLN A 79 -13.82 -2.70 -20.54
CA GLN A 79 -13.32 -2.77 -21.91
C GLN A 79 -11.83 -2.42 -21.99
N LEU A 80 -11.37 -1.40 -21.26
CA LEU A 80 -9.97 -1.00 -21.24
C LEU A 80 -9.08 -2.07 -20.57
N GLU A 81 -9.56 -2.69 -19.48
CA GLU A 81 -8.83 -3.76 -18.78
C GLU A 81 -8.70 -5.03 -19.61
N THR A 82 -9.77 -5.48 -20.26
CA THR A 82 -9.75 -6.64 -21.16
C THR A 82 -8.83 -6.40 -22.37
N GLY A 83 -8.83 -5.18 -22.91
CA GLY A 83 -7.87 -4.74 -23.94
C GLY A 83 -6.41 -4.79 -23.44
N ARG A 84 -6.14 -4.39 -22.20
CA ARG A 84 -4.78 -4.49 -21.61
C ARG A 84 -4.34 -5.95 -21.44
N ARG A 85 -5.21 -6.82 -20.92
CA ARG A 85 -4.93 -8.25 -20.72
C ARG A 85 -4.64 -8.97 -22.04
N SER A 86 -5.44 -8.71 -23.07
CA SER A 86 -5.26 -9.33 -24.40
C SER A 86 -3.97 -8.90 -25.11
N ARG A 87 -3.51 -7.65 -24.91
CA ARG A 87 -2.20 -7.19 -25.42
C ARG A 87 -1.03 -7.85 -24.70
N ALA A 88 -1.13 -8.00 -23.37
CA ALA A 88 -0.10 -8.66 -22.57
C ALA A 88 0.08 -10.14 -22.97
N THR A 89 -1.02 -10.88 -23.19
CA THR A 89 -0.95 -12.29 -23.61
C THR A 89 -0.41 -12.48 -25.02
N LYS A 90 -0.70 -11.56 -25.95
CA LYS A 90 -0.11 -11.57 -27.30
C LYS A 90 1.41 -11.34 -27.26
N ALA A 91 1.88 -10.40 -26.44
CA ALA A 91 3.31 -10.11 -26.29
C ALA A 91 4.10 -11.30 -25.70
N THR A 92 3.55 -11.99 -24.70
CA THR A 92 4.20 -13.17 -24.10
C THR A 92 4.24 -14.36 -25.04
N ASN A 93 3.18 -14.59 -25.83
CA ASN A 93 3.15 -15.64 -26.84
C ASN A 93 4.14 -15.39 -28.00
N ALA A 94 4.30 -14.14 -28.44
CA ALA A 94 5.30 -13.77 -29.44
C ALA A 94 6.73 -14.05 -28.93
N ARG A 95 7.02 -13.71 -27.67
CA ARG A 95 8.33 -13.95 -27.05
C ARG A 95 8.65 -15.44 -26.93
N ARG A 96 7.68 -16.28 -26.52
CA ARG A 96 7.85 -17.75 -26.43
C ARG A 96 8.21 -18.41 -27.76
N ARG A 97 7.63 -17.96 -28.88
CA ARG A 97 7.92 -18.53 -30.21
C ARG A 97 9.35 -18.26 -30.71
N SER A 98 9.99 -17.19 -30.24
CA SER A 98 11.35 -16.81 -30.67
C SER A 98 12.49 -17.40 -29.82
N ALA A 99 12.17 -18.02 -28.67
CA ALA A 99 13.15 -18.36 -27.64
C ALA A 99 14.04 -19.63 -27.84
N PRO A 100 13.82 -20.59 -28.78
CA PRO A 100 14.58 -21.84 -28.71
C PRO A 100 15.94 -21.84 -29.44
N LYS A 101 16.31 -20.79 -30.20
CA LYS A 101 17.54 -20.81 -31.02
C LYS A 101 18.77 -20.17 -30.38
N THR A 102 18.59 -19.37 -29.32
CA THR A 102 19.71 -18.66 -28.68
C THR A 102 20.49 -19.53 -27.69
N SER A 103 19.89 -20.59 -27.14
CA SER A 103 20.54 -21.41 -26.09
C SER A 103 21.77 -22.17 -26.60
N TRP A 104 21.72 -22.74 -27.81
CA TRP A 104 22.84 -23.51 -28.38
C TRP A 104 24.06 -22.64 -28.69
N ILE A 105 23.83 -21.39 -29.09
CA ILE A 105 24.91 -20.42 -29.36
C ILE A 105 25.66 -20.10 -28.08
N HIS A 106 24.98 -19.97 -26.94
CA HIS A 106 25.64 -19.74 -25.64
C HIS A 106 26.57 -20.89 -25.24
N TYR A 107 26.16 -22.14 -25.46
CA TYR A 107 27.02 -23.29 -25.19
C TYR A 107 28.24 -23.33 -26.11
N GLY A 108 28.08 -23.00 -27.39
CA GLY A 108 29.19 -22.91 -28.34
C GLY A 108 30.19 -21.82 -27.97
N VAL A 109 29.72 -20.63 -27.62
CA VAL A 109 30.57 -19.51 -27.18
C VAL A 109 31.32 -19.86 -25.88
N ALA A 110 30.65 -20.48 -24.90
CA ALA A 110 31.28 -20.89 -23.66
C ALA A 110 32.38 -21.93 -23.88
N ALA A 111 32.15 -22.93 -24.73
CA ALA A 111 33.16 -23.94 -25.05
C ALA A 111 34.39 -23.33 -25.76
N CYS A 112 34.16 -22.41 -26.71
CA CYS A 112 35.23 -21.70 -27.41
C CYS A 112 36.04 -20.82 -26.44
N LEU A 113 35.38 -20.07 -25.57
CA LEU A 113 36.04 -19.24 -24.55
C LEU A 113 36.91 -20.09 -23.62
N SER A 114 36.39 -21.22 -23.13
CA SER A 114 37.12 -22.15 -22.27
C SER A 114 38.38 -22.71 -22.95
N LEU A 115 38.30 -23.06 -24.25
CA LEU A 115 39.46 -23.52 -25.02
C LEU A 115 40.51 -22.42 -25.19
N LEU A 116 40.10 -21.17 -25.45
CA LEU A 116 41.02 -20.04 -25.54
C LEU A 116 41.74 -19.78 -24.22
N LEU A 117 41.01 -19.78 -23.10
CA LEU A 117 41.60 -19.59 -21.76
C LEU A 117 42.61 -20.70 -21.42
N LEU A 118 42.35 -21.93 -21.86
CA LEU A 118 43.29 -23.06 -21.72
C LEU A 118 44.54 -22.86 -22.59
N GLN A 119 44.38 -22.49 -23.87
CA GLN A 119 45.48 -22.30 -24.82
C GLN A 119 46.41 -21.16 -24.41
N PHE A 120 45.87 -20.10 -23.82
CA PHE A 120 46.66 -18.95 -23.33
C PHE A 120 47.26 -19.17 -21.94
N GLY A 121 47.16 -20.38 -21.37
CA GLY A 121 47.83 -20.71 -20.11
C GLY A 121 47.34 -19.88 -18.92
N VAL A 122 46.13 -19.31 -18.97
CA VAL A 122 45.57 -18.47 -17.89
C VAL A 122 45.58 -19.22 -16.54
N PHE A 123 45.49 -20.55 -16.58
CA PHE A 123 45.49 -21.41 -15.41
C PHE A 123 46.89 -21.84 -14.93
N GLU A 124 47.99 -21.51 -15.63
CA GLU A 124 49.35 -21.87 -15.20
C GLU A 124 49.71 -21.20 -13.86
N ASN A 125 49.34 -19.93 -13.67
CA ASN A 125 49.51 -19.23 -12.40
C ASN A 125 48.62 -19.78 -11.27
N LEU A 126 47.52 -20.46 -11.61
CA LEU A 126 46.62 -21.07 -10.63
C LEU A 126 47.26 -22.34 -10.02
N ALA A 127 48.00 -23.11 -10.82
CA ALA A 127 48.72 -24.30 -10.35
C ALA A 127 49.88 -23.93 -9.38
N TYR A 128 50.61 -22.84 -9.68
CA TYR A 128 51.63 -22.32 -8.76
C TYR A 128 51.03 -21.81 -7.44
N GLY A 129 49.88 -21.12 -7.48
CA GLY A 129 49.18 -20.67 -6.27
C GLY A 129 48.72 -21.81 -5.36
N ILE A 130 48.35 -22.98 -5.90
CA ILE A 130 47.97 -24.16 -5.10
C ILE A 130 49.21 -24.80 -4.43
N THR A 131 50.39 -24.76 -5.07
CA THR A 131 51.62 -25.28 -4.46
C THR A 131 52.16 -24.44 -3.31
N GLU A 132 51.98 -23.12 -3.35
CA GLU A 132 52.36 -22.21 -2.26
C GLU A 132 51.46 -22.39 -1.02
N ILE A 133 50.16 -22.58 -1.22
CA ILE A 133 49.19 -22.85 -0.14
C ILE A 133 49.52 -24.19 0.57
N ASN A 134 49.96 -25.21 -0.17
CA ASN A 134 50.40 -26.47 0.43
C ASN A 134 51.69 -26.33 1.25
N GLY A 135 52.63 -25.48 0.83
CA GLY A 135 53.84 -25.17 1.59
C GLY A 135 53.55 -24.49 2.94
N HIS A 136 52.55 -23.60 2.97
CA HIS A 136 52.12 -22.94 4.21
C HIS A 136 51.38 -23.88 5.19
N MET A 137 50.68 -24.91 4.70
CA MET A 137 50.01 -25.88 5.57
C MET A 137 50.93 -26.94 6.18
N SER A 138 52.09 -27.23 5.58
CA SER A 138 53.04 -28.18 6.19
C SER A 138 53.75 -27.60 7.41
N ASN A 139 54.09 -26.31 7.42
CA ASN A 139 54.77 -25.68 8.56
C ASN A 139 53.84 -25.47 9.77
N SER A 140 52.54 -25.22 9.56
CA SER A 140 51.59 -25.03 10.67
C SER A 140 51.28 -26.34 11.41
N VAL A 141 51.33 -27.49 10.71
CA VAL A 141 51.12 -28.81 11.33
C VAL A 141 52.36 -29.27 12.10
N THR A 142 53.58 -28.98 11.65
CA THR A 142 54.80 -29.34 12.41
C THR A 142 54.96 -28.51 13.69
N GLN A 143 54.56 -27.23 13.69
CA GLN A 143 54.54 -26.42 14.92
C GLN A 143 53.49 -26.90 15.94
N TRP A 144 52.38 -27.49 15.48
CA TRP A 144 51.35 -28.03 16.37
C TRP A 144 51.68 -29.43 16.91
N PHE A 145 52.35 -30.27 16.11
CA PHE A 145 52.77 -31.63 16.54
C PHE A 145 54.13 -31.68 17.26
N GLY A 146 54.97 -30.64 17.18
CA GLY A 146 56.23 -30.56 17.91
C GLY A 146 56.10 -30.24 19.41
N GLY A 147 54.90 -29.87 19.88
CA GLY A 147 54.62 -29.55 21.29
C GLY A 147 54.14 -30.73 22.14
N PHE A 148 53.96 -31.92 21.56
CA PHE A 148 53.52 -33.13 22.27
C PHE A 148 54.61 -34.20 22.21
N GLY A 149 55.71 -34.00 22.94
CA GLY A 149 56.79 -34.96 22.99
C GLY A 149 57.90 -34.65 24.00
N ARG A 150 57.55 -34.73 25.30
CA ARG A 150 58.43 -34.80 26.50
C ARG A 150 59.37 -33.62 26.79
#